data_AF-A0A533UV53-F1
#
_entry.id   AF-A0A533UV53-F1
#
_cell.length_a   1.000
_cell.length_b   1.000
_cell.length_c   1.000
_cell.angle_alpha   90.00
_cell.angle_beta   90.00
_cell.angle_gamma   90.00
#
_symmetry.space_group_name_H-M   'P 1'
#
loop_
_entity.id
_entity.type
_entity.pdbx_description
1 polymer ?
#
loop_
_entity_poly.entity_id
_entity_poly.type
_entity_poly.pdbx_seq_one_letter_code
_entity_poly.pdbx_strand_id
1 'polypeptide(L)'
;MAERELKIKLAVSERQFREIKYYFSLLHPESIVSGLKFAYNRQKAQDGGYLILGRKSFVKKETSMLTRDQARWRLANWKSMIMTYRNKGYSYPTISRIKKDIKFIAKLSNKK
;
A
#
# COMPACT_ATOMS: atom_id res chain seq x y z
N MET A 1 33.20 2.69 2.76
CA MET A 1 32.40 1.65 2.07
C MET A 1 33.37 0.57 1.61
N ALA A 2 33.06 -0.71 1.84
CA ALA A 2 33.89 -1.81 1.35
C ALA A 2 33.34 -2.29 0.01
N GLU A 3 34.22 -2.48 -0.96
CA GLU A 3 33.84 -3.05 -2.25
C GLU A 3 33.53 -4.54 -2.07
N ARG A 4 32.40 -4.98 -2.64
CA ARG A 4 31.92 -6.37 -2.53
C ARG A 4 31.37 -6.82 -3.86
N GLU A 5 31.70 -8.04 -4.26
CA GLU A 5 31.22 -8.65 -5.50
C GLU A 5 29.93 -9.44 -5.24
N LEU A 6 28.95 -9.33 -6.15
CA LEU A 6 27.70 -10.10 -6.15
C LEU A 6 27.52 -10.81 -7.49
N LYS A 7 27.50 -12.15 -7.50
CA LYS A 7 27.25 -12.98 -8.69
C LYS A 7 25.83 -13.52 -8.69
N ILE A 8 25.05 -13.21 -9.71
CA ILE A 8 23.64 -13.63 -9.84
C ILE A 8 23.45 -14.42 -11.14
N LYS A 9 22.84 -15.60 -11.05
CA LYS A 9 22.36 -16.37 -12.21
C LYS A 9 20.83 -16.26 -12.28
N LEU A 10 20.30 -15.84 -13.42
CA LEU A 10 18.87 -15.64 -13.63
C LEU A 10 18.42 -16.38 -14.90
N ALA A 11 17.27 -17.05 -14.84
CA ALA A 11 16.59 -17.56 -16.03
C ALA A 11 15.71 -16.44 -16.60
N VAL A 12 16.20 -15.74 -17.63
CA VAL A 12 15.55 -14.56 -18.22
C VAL A 12 15.68 -14.58 -19.74
N SER A 13 14.77 -13.89 -20.42
CA SER A 13 14.91 -13.62 -21.86
C SER A 13 16.05 -12.63 -22.13
N GLU A 14 16.56 -12.63 -23.37
CA GLU A 14 17.62 -11.72 -23.81
C GLU A 14 17.25 -10.24 -23.64
N ARG A 15 15.97 -9.89 -23.80
CA ARG A 15 15.47 -8.54 -23.55
C ARG A 15 15.58 -8.16 -22.07
N GLN A 16 15.08 -9.03 -21.19
CA GLN A 16 15.12 -8.80 -19.75
C GLN A 16 16.57 -8.71 -19.24
N PHE A 17 17.47 -9.57 -19.75
CA PHE A 17 18.89 -9.52 -19.40
C PHE A 17 19.50 -8.15 -19.74
N ARG A 18 19.26 -7.65 -20.96
CA ARG A 18 19.73 -6.32 -21.39
C ARG A 18 19.20 -5.19 -20.51
N GLU A 19 17.91 -5.21 -20.19
CA GLU A 19 17.29 -4.19 -19.33
C GLU A 19 17.86 -4.23 -17.90
N ILE A 20 17.97 -5.43 -17.30
CA ILE A 20 18.54 -5.59 -15.94
C ILE A 20 19.98 -5.08 -15.91
N LYS A 21 20.82 -5.50 -16.85
CA LYS A 21 22.22 -5.04 -16.93
C LYS A 21 22.30 -3.53 -17.08
N TYR A 22 21.48 -2.96 -17.96
CA TYR A 22 21.42 -1.52 -18.20
C TYR A 22 21.05 -0.73 -16.93
N TYR A 23 19.98 -1.11 -16.24
CA TYR A 23 19.56 -0.40 -15.03
C TYR A 23 20.56 -0.53 -13.87
N PHE A 24 21.17 -1.71 -13.67
CA PHE A 24 22.20 -1.88 -12.65
C PHE A 24 23.46 -1.07 -12.93
N SER A 25 23.77 -0.76 -14.20
CA SER A 25 24.92 0.07 -14.54
C SER A 25 24.70 1.57 -14.30
N LEU A 26 23.45 2.02 -14.19
CA LEU A 26 23.09 3.44 -14.08
C LEU A 26 22.60 3.85 -12.69
N LEU A 27 22.00 2.94 -11.93
CA LEU A 27 21.40 3.27 -10.64
C LEU A 27 22.42 3.20 -9.50
N HIS A 28 22.33 4.16 -8.57
CA HIS A 28 23.06 4.08 -7.30
C HIS A 28 22.58 2.89 -6.45
N PRO A 29 23.46 2.31 -5.61
CA PRO A 29 23.12 1.15 -4.77
C PRO A 29 21.85 1.35 -3.92
N GLU A 30 21.64 2.55 -3.36
CA GLU A 30 20.47 2.88 -2.55
C GLU A 30 19.16 2.77 -3.34
N SER A 31 19.17 3.24 -4.59
CA SER A 31 18.04 3.15 -5.52
C SER A 31 17.76 1.72 -5.94
N ILE A 32 18.81 0.93 -6.19
CA ILE A 32 18.68 -0.51 -6.50
C ILE A 32 18.03 -1.24 -5.34
N VAL A 33 18.55 -1.05 -4.11
CA VAL A 33 17.99 -1.68 -2.90
C VAL A 33 16.55 -1.29 -2.67
N SER A 34 16.22 0.01 -2.83
CA SER A 34 14.84 0.50 -2.69
C SER A 34 13.88 -0.12 -3.71
N GLY A 35 14.30 -0.18 -4.98
CA GLY A 35 13.53 -0.79 -6.07
C GLY A 35 13.30 -2.29 -5.85
N LEU A 36 14.35 -3.03 -5.50
CA LEU A 36 14.26 -4.45 -5.19
C LEU A 36 13.37 -4.72 -3.97
N LYS A 37 13.47 -3.92 -2.91
CA LYS A 37 12.60 -4.01 -1.72
C LYS A 37 11.13 -3.79 -2.08
N PHE A 38 10.84 -2.81 -2.93
CA PHE A 38 9.49 -2.57 -3.41
C PHE A 38 8.96 -3.76 -4.22
N ALA A 39 9.74 -4.25 -5.19
CA ALA A 39 9.38 -5.38 -6.03
C ALA A 39 9.13 -6.66 -5.19
N TYR A 40 10.03 -6.96 -4.25
CA TYR A 40 9.91 -8.10 -3.33
C TYR A 40 8.62 -8.04 -2.51
N ASN A 41 8.35 -6.89 -1.86
CA ASN A 41 7.14 -6.75 -1.04
C ASN A 41 5.87 -6.88 -1.88
N ARG A 42 5.88 -6.34 -3.10
CA ARG A 42 4.75 -6.45 -4.03
C ARG A 42 4.51 -7.90 -4.44
N GLN A 43 5.56 -8.63 -4.82
CA GLN A 43 5.48 -10.03 -5.20
C GLN A 43 5.00 -10.89 -4.01
N LYS A 44 5.61 -10.72 -2.83
CA LYS A 44 5.20 -11.41 -1.60
C LYS A 44 3.72 -11.20 -1.27
N ALA A 45 3.21 -9.99 -1.45
CA ALA A 45 1.79 -9.70 -1.23
C ALA A 45 0.89 -10.34 -2.29
N GLN A 46 1.35 -10.41 -3.55
CA GLN A 46 0.63 -11.05 -4.64
C GLN A 46 0.51 -12.56 -4.37
N ASP A 47 1.64 -13.20 -4.08
CA ASP A 47 1.73 -14.63 -3.82
C ASP A 47 0.95 -15.01 -2.56
N GLY A 48 0.94 -14.14 -1.55
CA GLY A 48 0.16 -14.32 -0.33
C GLY A 48 -1.33 -13.98 -0.45
N GLY A 49 -1.82 -13.53 -1.61
CA GLY A 49 -3.24 -13.22 -1.83
C GLY A 49 -3.77 -11.97 -1.11
N TYR A 50 -2.89 -11.13 -0.55
CA TYR A 50 -3.26 -9.89 0.15
C TYR A 50 -2.75 -8.63 -0.55
N LEU A 51 -2.32 -8.73 -1.81
CA LEU A 51 -1.98 -7.55 -2.61
C LEU A 51 -3.23 -6.72 -2.90
N ILE A 52 -3.38 -5.62 -2.16
CA ILE A 52 -4.45 -4.66 -2.41
C ILE A 52 -3.95 -3.56 -3.34
N LEU A 53 -4.39 -3.58 -4.60
CA LEU A 53 -4.00 -2.62 -5.63
C LEU A 53 -4.60 -1.20 -5.36
N GLY A 54 -3.75 -0.17 -5.35
CA GLY A 54 -4.11 1.27 -5.42
C GLY A 54 -4.43 1.98 -4.10
N ARG A 55 -4.64 3.32 -4.12
CA ARG A 55 -5.05 4.14 -2.94
C ARG A 55 -6.39 3.72 -2.32
N LYS A 56 -7.19 2.92 -3.03
CA LYS A 56 -8.37 2.25 -2.48
C LYS A 56 -7.98 1.25 -1.37
N SER A 57 -6.72 0.82 -1.27
CA SER A 57 -6.26 -0.11 -0.23
C SER A 57 -6.35 0.46 1.18
N PHE A 58 -5.89 1.70 1.40
CA PHE A 58 -5.97 2.33 2.72
C PHE A 58 -7.40 2.66 3.12
N VAL A 59 -8.20 3.16 2.16
CA VAL A 59 -9.61 3.44 2.43
C VAL A 59 -10.34 2.15 2.77
N LYS A 60 -10.24 1.11 1.91
CA LYS A 60 -10.86 -0.19 2.17
C LYS A 60 -10.33 -0.83 3.45
N LYS A 61 -9.03 -0.75 3.77
CA LYS A 61 -8.47 -1.27 5.03
C LYS A 61 -9.18 -0.68 6.25
N GLU A 62 -9.55 0.60 6.19
CA GLU A 62 -10.23 1.27 7.30
C GLU A 62 -11.76 1.08 7.28
N THR A 63 -12.36 0.68 6.16
CA THR A 63 -13.82 0.69 5.97
C THR A 63 -14.45 -0.66 5.61
N SER A 64 -13.73 -1.64 5.08
CA SER A 64 -14.31 -2.87 4.51
C SER A 64 -15.00 -3.78 5.52
N MET A 65 -14.56 -3.75 6.78
CA MET A 65 -15.11 -4.57 7.87
C MET A 65 -15.86 -3.72 8.92
N LEU A 66 -16.19 -2.47 8.62
CA LEU A 66 -16.93 -1.63 9.55
C LEU A 66 -18.40 -2.03 9.61
N THR A 67 -18.86 -2.36 10.81
CA THR A 67 -20.30 -2.40 11.10
C THR A 67 -20.89 -0.99 11.12
N ARG A 68 -22.21 -0.88 11.03
CA ARG A 68 -22.89 0.42 11.11
C ARG A 68 -22.63 1.16 12.41
N ASP A 69 -22.67 0.45 13.54
CA ASP A 69 -22.52 1.09 14.84
C ASP A 69 -21.08 1.59 15.02
N GLN A 70 -20.10 0.82 14.56
CA GLN A 70 -18.71 1.28 14.50
C GLN A 70 -18.56 2.49 13.54
N ALA A 71 -19.25 2.49 12.39
CA ALA A 71 -19.23 3.62 11.47
C ALA A 71 -19.84 4.89 12.10
N ARG A 72 -20.98 4.77 12.79
CA ARG A 72 -21.63 5.88 13.51
C ARG A 72 -20.74 6.40 14.64
N TRP A 73 -20.16 5.51 15.43
CA TRP A 73 -19.25 5.86 16.51
C TRP A 73 -18.02 6.63 15.99
N ARG A 74 -17.42 6.17 14.88
CA ARG A 74 -16.29 6.87 14.24
C ARG A 74 -16.65 8.25 13.70
N LEU A 75 -17.87 8.44 13.21
CA LEU A 75 -18.35 9.76 12.77
C LEU A 75 -18.59 10.70 13.95
N ALA A 76 -19.12 10.19 15.06
CA ALA A 76 -19.27 10.95 16.30
C ALA A 76 -17.90 11.38 16.87
N ASN A 77 -16.89 10.51 16.78
CA ASN A 77 -15.54 10.74 17.29
C ASN A 77 -14.54 11.23 16.23
N TRP A 78 -15.02 11.92 15.19
CA TRP A 78 -14.24 12.17 13.97
C TRP A 78 -12.92 12.94 14.19
N LYS A 79 -12.88 13.88 15.15
CA LYS A 79 -11.65 14.65 15.46
C LYS A 79 -10.51 13.75 15.95
N SER A 80 -10.83 12.78 16.81
CA SER A 80 -9.88 11.76 17.29
C SER A 80 -9.45 10.83 16.14
N MET A 81 -10.39 10.48 15.26
CA MET A 81 -10.09 9.67 14.08
C MET A 81 -9.12 10.36 13.13
N ILE A 82 -9.27 11.66 12.87
CA ILE A 82 -8.30 12.43 12.05
C ILE A 82 -6.89 12.29 12.64
N MET A 83 -6.72 12.50 13.95
CA MET A 83 -5.42 12.40 14.62
C MET A 83 -4.82 10.99 14.47
N THR A 84 -5.64 9.95 14.68
CA THR A 84 -5.23 8.55 14.51
C THR A 84 -4.75 8.27 13.08
N TYR A 85 -5.48 8.77 12.08
CA TYR A 85 -5.10 8.59 10.68
C TYR A 85 -3.84 9.38 10.30
N ARG A 86 -3.66 10.58 10.85
CA ARG A 86 -2.45 11.38 10.65
C ARG A 86 -1.23 10.69 11.25
N ASN A 87 -1.35 10.10 12.43
CA ASN A 87 -0.28 9.32 13.07
C ASN A 87 0.07 8.05 12.27
N LYS A 88 -0.90 7.45 11.57
CA LYS A 88 -0.67 6.35 10.60
C LYS A 88 -0.04 6.81 9.27
N GLY A 89 0.24 8.10 9.10
CA GLY A 89 0.83 8.66 7.89
C GLY A 89 -0.16 8.91 6.74
N TYR A 90 -1.47 8.87 7.00
CA TYR A 90 -2.45 9.14 5.94
C TYR A 90 -2.49 10.63 5.58
N SER A 91 -2.55 10.91 4.28
CA SER A 91 -2.77 12.28 3.78
C SER A 91 -4.23 12.70 3.99
N TYR A 92 -4.48 14.00 4.13
CA TYR A 92 -5.83 14.54 4.26
C TYR A 92 -6.79 14.10 3.12
N PRO A 93 -6.36 14.01 1.85
CA PRO A 93 -7.19 13.43 0.79
C PRO A 93 -7.64 11.98 1.07
N THR A 94 -6.77 11.15 1.66
CA THR A 94 -7.12 9.76 2.05
C THR A 94 -8.13 9.76 3.21
N ILE A 95 -7.92 10.60 4.22
CA ILE A 95 -8.82 10.76 5.38
C ILE A 95 -10.22 11.21 4.94
N SER A 96 -10.29 12.14 3.98
CA SER A 96 -11.55 12.61 3.39
C SER A 96 -12.32 11.48 2.71
N ARG A 97 -11.64 10.63 1.94
CA ARG A 97 -12.25 9.46 1.29
C ARG A 97 -12.73 8.42 2.31
N ILE A 98 -11.95 8.17 3.37
CA ILE A 98 -12.38 7.32 4.50
C ILE A 98 -13.67 7.86 5.11
N LYS A 99 -13.77 9.18 5.36
CA LYS A 99 -15.00 9.79 5.90
C LYS A 99 -16.21 9.55 5.00
N LYS A 100 -16.02 9.68 3.68
CA LYS A 100 -17.09 9.48 2.68
C LYS A 100 -17.62 8.05 2.73
N ASP A 101 -16.74 7.06 2.78
CA ASP A 101 -17.12 5.64 2.84
C ASP A 101 -17.76 5.28 4.19
N ILE A 102 -17.27 5.81 5.31
CA ILE A 102 -17.91 5.63 6.63
C ILE A 102 -19.33 6.21 6.63
N LYS A 103 -19.54 7.40 6.04
CA LYS A 103 -20.88 7.98 5.89
C LYS A 103 -21.81 7.10 5.06
N PHE A 104 -21.29 6.48 4.00
CA PHE A 104 -22.07 5.55 3.18
C PHE A 104 -22.49 4.32 4.01
N ILE A 105 -21.55 3.70 4.73
CA ILE A 105 -21.80 2.52 5.58
C ILE A 105 -22.83 2.84 6.67
N ALA A 106 -22.69 3.98 7.36
CA ALA A 106 -23.60 4.40 8.41
C ALA A 106 -25.05 4.65 7.92
N LYS A 107 -25.22 4.98 6.63
CA LYS A 107 -26.50 5.26 5.98
C LYS A 107 -27.18 4.05 5.36
N LEU A 108 -26.45 2.97 5.07
CA LEU A 108 -27.07 1.74 4.54
C LEU A 108 -28.13 1.27 5.55
N SER A 109 -29.40 1.19 5.16
CA SER A 109 -30.43 0.51 5.96
C SER A 109 -30.19 -1.00 5.88
N ASN A 110 -30.46 -1.76 6.95
CA ASN A 110 -30.60 -3.21 6.80
C ASN A 110 -31.83 -3.41 5.90
N LYS A 111 -31.63 -3.82 4.64
CA LYS A 111 -32.66 -4.63 4.00
C LYS A 111 -32.74 -5.90 4.85
N LYS A 112 -33.80 -5.99 5.66
CA LYS A 112 -34.30 -7.26 6.17
C LYS A 112 -34.60 -8.18 4.99
#